data_AF-A0A359HGQ7-F1
#
_entry.id   AF-A0A359HGQ7-F1
#
_cell.length_a   1.000
_cell.length_b   1.000
_cell.length_c   1.000
_cell.angle_alpha   90.00
_cell.angle_beta   90.00
_cell.angle_gamma   90.00
#
_symmetry.space_group_name_H-M   'P 1'
#
loop_
_entity.id
_entity.type
_entity.pdbx_description
1 polymer ?
#
loop_
_entity_poly.entity_id
_entity_poly.type
_entity_poly.pdbx_seq_one_letter_code
_entity_poly.pdbx_strand_id
1 'polypeptide(L)'
;VRGLLPPGGQFIHSNWQFLNSARLRQRVHPWPEIGLSEAEVEPGDYLLDWRRGGFGLRYVHHFSENELHTLADETGFRIIESFFSDGESGNLGLYQVWE
;
A
#
# COMPACT_ATOMS: atom_id res chain seq x y z
N VAL A 1 16.54 -1.41 -3.58
CA VAL A 1 16.32 -1.94 -4.95
C VAL A 1 17.16 -1.20 -6.00
N ARG A 2 17.17 0.13 -6.04
CA ARG A 2 17.91 0.94 -7.03
C ARG A 2 19.34 0.49 -7.33
N GLY A 3 20.15 0.24 -6.30
CA GLY A 3 21.54 -0.21 -6.46
C GLY A 3 21.71 -1.62 -7.05
N LEU A 4 20.61 -2.37 -7.22
CA LEU A 4 20.59 -3.69 -7.86
C LEU A 4 20.19 -3.63 -9.34
N LEU A 5 19.71 -2.47 -9.82
CA LEU A 5 19.29 -2.27 -11.20
C LEU A 5 20.46 -1.75 -12.05
N PRO A 6 20.54 -2.13 -13.34
CA PRO A 6 21.45 -1.47 -14.26
C PRO A 6 21.04 0.01 -14.47
N PRO A 7 21.93 0.86 -15.02
CA PRO A 7 21.55 2.22 -15.41
C PRO A 7 20.32 2.21 -16.33
N GLY A 8 19.29 3.00 -16.00
CA GLY A 8 18.01 3.04 -16.72
C GLY A 8 17.10 1.83 -16.47
N GLY A 9 17.42 0.96 -15.51
CA GLY A 9 16.56 -0.14 -15.11
C GLY A 9 15.32 0.35 -14.35
N GLN A 10 14.17 -0.23 -14.68
CA GLN A 10 12.89 0.17 -14.09
C GLN A 10 12.49 -0.73 -12.92
N PHE A 11 12.00 -0.14 -11.85
CA PHE A 11 11.32 -0.81 -10.75
C PHE A 11 9.81 -0.63 -10.91
N ILE A 12 9.11 -1.74 -11.12
CA ILE A 12 7.65 -1.75 -11.27
C ILE A 12 7.07 -2.41 -10.04
N HIS A 13 6.19 -1.72 -9.34
CA HIS A 13 5.53 -2.23 -8.15
C HIS A 13 4.07 -1.84 -8.11
N SER A 14 3.30 -2.62 -7.35
CA SER A 14 1.91 -2.34 -7.08
C SER A 14 1.66 -2.23 -5.58
N ASN A 15 0.85 -1.25 -5.21
CA ASN A 15 0.44 -0.97 -3.84
C ASN A 15 -1.07 -1.16 -3.75
N TRP A 16 -1.52 -1.92 -2.77
CA TRP A 16 -2.93 -2.28 -2.63
C TRP A 16 -3.74 -1.11 -2.09
N GLN A 17 -4.74 -0.67 -2.85
CA GLN A 17 -5.63 0.45 -2.55
C GLN A 17 -6.93 -0.07 -1.95
N PHE A 18 -6.84 -0.88 -0.89
CA PHE A 18 -7.99 -1.57 -0.29
C PHE A 18 -9.08 -0.64 0.23
N LEU A 19 -8.70 0.59 0.62
CA LEU A 19 -9.65 1.61 1.02
C LEU A 19 -10.58 2.02 -0.11
N ASN A 20 -10.30 1.73 -1.37
CA ASN A 20 -11.23 1.99 -2.48
C ASN A 20 -12.43 1.01 -2.50
N SER A 21 -12.30 -0.15 -1.86
CA SER A 21 -13.40 -1.12 -1.75
C SER A 21 -14.24 -0.89 -0.50
N ALA A 22 -15.53 -0.58 -0.69
CA ALA A 22 -16.49 -0.48 0.42
C ALA A 22 -16.53 -1.75 1.29
N ARG A 23 -16.42 -2.92 0.66
CA ARG A 23 -16.39 -4.22 1.34
C ARG A 23 -15.15 -4.41 2.21
N LEU A 24 -14.00 -3.93 1.78
CA LEU A 24 -12.74 -4.06 2.54
C LEU A 24 -12.63 -3.00 3.63
N ARG A 25 -13.15 -1.78 3.41
CA ARG A 25 -13.25 -0.74 4.45
C ARG A 25 -14.01 -1.23 5.68
N GLN A 26 -15.08 -2.02 5.48
CA GLN A 26 -15.86 -2.62 6.57
C GLN A 26 -15.11 -3.71 7.37
N ARG A 27 -13.91 -4.09 6.95
CA ARG A 27 -13.06 -5.09 7.61
C ARG A 27 -11.91 -4.48 8.39
N VAL A 28 -11.86 -3.15 8.47
CA VAL A 28 -10.89 -2.44 9.29
C VAL A 28 -11.29 -2.60 10.75
N HIS A 29 -10.33 -3.03 11.57
CA HIS A 29 -10.48 -3.18 13.01
C HIS A 29 -9.74 -2.06 13.76
N PRO A 30 -10.23 -1.66 14.94
CA PRO A 30 -9.59 -0.64 15.76
C PRO A 30 -8.38 -1.21 16.51
N TRP A 31 -7.33 -0.42 16.65
CA TRP A 31 -6.07 -0.79 17.33
C TRP A 31 -6.21 -1.35 18.76
N PRO A 32 -7.18 -0.89 19.58
CA PRO A 32 -7.37 -1.44 20.93
C PRO A 32 -7.65 -2.94 20.98
N GLU A 33 -8.10 -3.58 19.88
CA GLU A 33 -8.27 -5.04 19.83
C GLU A 33 -6.96 -5.82 20.04
N ILE A 34 -5.81 -5.19 19.73
CA ILE A 34 -4.48 -5.76 19.97
C ILE A 34 -3.68 -5.00 21.03
N GLY A 35 -4.35 -4.11 21.78
CA GLY A 35 -3.72 -3.34 22.85
C GLY A 35 -2.87 -2.15 22.39
N LEU A 36 -3.03 -1.70 21.14
CA LEU A 36 -2.39 -0.48 20.63
C LEU A 36 -3.40 0.67 20.55
N SER A 37 -2.86 1.89 20.52
CA SER A 37 -3.60 3.13 20.26
C SER A 37 -3.20 3.74 18.91
N GLU A 38 -4.03 4.66 18.40
CA GLU A 38 -3.74 5.42 17.17
C GLU A 38 -2.43 6.23 17.26
N ALA A 39 -1.94 6.54 18.47
CA ALA A 39 -0.70 7.28 18.66
C ALA A 39 0.57 6.41 18.54
N GLU A 40 0.40 5.08 18.51
CA GLU A 40 1.51 4.10 18.42
C GLU A 40 1.71 3.58 17.00
N VAL A 41 0.96 4.09 16.02
CA VAL A 41 0.98 3.68 14.62
C VAL A 41 1.07 4.89 13.69
N GLU A 42 1.37 4.67 12.42
CA GLU A 42 1.52 5.74 11.44
C GLU A 42 0.22 5.98 10.64
N PRO A 43 0.00 7.21 10.14
CA PRO A 43 -1.08 7.46 9.19
C PRO A 43 -0.98 6.52 7.99
N GLY A 44 -2.08 5.86 7.64
CA GLY A 44 -2.08 4.84 6.59
C GLY A 44 -1.96 3.41 7.13
N ASP A 45 -1.64 3.21 8.41
CA ASP A 45 -1.67 1.89 9.03
C ASP A 45 -3.10 1.47 9.36
N TYR A 46 -3.41 0.20 9.11
CA TYR A 46 -4.69 -0.41 9.44
C TYR A 46 -4.54 -1.85 9.93
N LEU A 47 -5.44 -2.27 10.82
CA LEU A 47 -5.73 -3.68 11.04
C LEU A 47 -6.85 -4.11 10.12
N LEU A 48 -6.62 -5.12 9.30
CA LEU A 48 -7.66 -5.79 8.52
C LEU A 48 -7.86 -7.20 9.02
N ASP A 49 -9.10 -7.67 8.99
CA ASP A 49 -9.35 -9.09 9.20
C ASP A 49 -8.83 -9.97 8.04
N TRP A 50 -8.44 -11.18 8.42
CA TRP A 50 -8.21 -12.30 7.54
C TRP A 50 -9.15 -13.42 7.96
N ARG A 51 -10.03 -13.82 7.04
CA ARG A 51 -11.12 -14.77 7.32
C ARG A 51 -10.92 -16.15 6.70
N ARG A 52 -9.83 -16.37 5.95
CA ARG A 52 -9.57 -17.65 5.26
C ARG A 52 -8.79 -18.58 6.18
N GLY A 53 -9.43 -19.65 6.64
CA GLY A 53 -8.81 -20.63 7.55
C GLY A 53 -8.92 -20.28 9.04
N GLY A 54 -9.80 -19.34 9.39
CA GLY A 54 -9.98 -18.86 10.76
C GLY A 54 -10.13 -17.34 10.79
N PHE A 55 -10.29 -16.79 11.99
CA PHE A 55 -10.20 -15.35 12.23
C PHE A 55 -8.77 -14.99 12.63
N GLY A 56 -8.23 -13.97 11.99
CA GLY A 56 -6.97 -13.33 12.38
C GLY A 56 -6.97 -11.87 11.97
N LEU A 57 -6.13 -11.08 12.63
CA LEU A 57 -5.88 -9.69 12.27
C LEU A 57 -4.53 -9.59 11.60
N ARG A 58 -4.44 -8.75 10.56
CA ARG A 58 -3.18 -8.43 9.88
C ARG A 58 -3.01 -6.92 9.81
N TYR A 59 -1.78 -6.49 10.03
CA TYR A 59 -1.35 -5.14 9.73
C TYR A 59 -1.27 -4.94 8.21
N VAL A 60 -1.73 -3.79 7.73
CA VAL A 60 -1.63 -3.35 6.34
C VAL A 60 -1.37 -1.85 6.32
N HIS A 61 -0.38 -1.41 5.55
CA HIS A 61 -0.16 0.01 5.27
C HIS A 61 -0.76 0.40 3.92
N HIS A 62 -1.52 1.49 3.90
CA HIS A 62 -2.12 2.09 2.72
C HIS A 62 -1.26 3.27 2.24
N PHE A 63 -0.48 3.01 1.20
CA PHE A 63 0.33 4.04 0.57
C PHE A 63 -0.52 5.08 -0.15
N SER A 64 -0.27 6.35 0.15
CA SER A 64 -0.76 7.47 -0.66
C SER A 64 0.17 7.75 -1.85
N GLU A 65 -0.34 8.35 -2.92
CA GLU A 65 0.51 8.78 -4.04
C GLU A 65 1.59 9.77 -3.58
N ASN A 66 1.26 10.72 -2.70
CA ASN A 66 2.22 11.70 -2.21
C ASN A 66 3.37 11.07 -1.42
N GLU A 67 3.06 10.07 -0.59
CA GLU A 67 4.07 9.30 0.13
C GLU A 67 4.98 8.52 -0.83
N LEU A 68 4.40 7.87 -1.85
CA LEU A 68 5.16 7.18 -2.89
C LEU A 68 6.06 8.13 -3.69
N HIS A 69 5.56 9.32 -4.02
CA HIS A 69 6.36 10.39 -4.64
C HIS A 69 7.56 10.77 -3.76
N THR A 70 7.32 10.97 -2.47
CA THR A 70 8.38 11.30 -1.51
C THR A 70 9.41 10.18 -1.42
N LEU A 71 8.96 8.92 -1.35
CA LEU A 71 9.84 7.75 -1.32
C LEU A 71 10.68 7.62 -2.59
N ALA A 72 10.11 7.89 -3.77
CA ALA A 72 10.86 7.88 -5.02
C ALA A 72 11.98 8.93 -4.99
N ASP A 73 11.65 10.17 -4.60
CA ASP A 73 12.61 11.27 -4.51
C ASP A 73 13.75 10.97 -3.51
N GLU A 74 13.40 10.49 -2.31
CA GLU A 74 14.37 10.14 -1.26
C GLU A 74 15.30 8.98 -1.64
N THR A 75 14.80 8.07 -2.48
CA THR A 75 15.58 6.91 -2.94
C THR A 75 16.27 7.14 -4.28
N GLY A 76 16.16 8.35 -4.84
CA GLY A 76 16.81 8.76 -6.09
C GLY A 76 16.21 8.13 -7.35
N PHE A 77 14.95 7.70 -7.27
CA PHE A 77 14.14 7.30 -8.41
C PHE A 77 13.30 8.48 -8.92
N ARG A 78 12.87 8.38 -10.17
CA ARG A 78 11.83 9.22 -10.76
C ARG A 78 10.65 8.35 -11.13
N ILE A 79 9.44 8.80 -10.80
CA ILE A 79 8.20 8.14 -11.23
C ILE A 79 7.95 8.47 -12.70
N ILE A 80 7.94 7.44 -13.55
CA ILE A 80 7.71 7.56 -14.99
C ILE A 80 6.22 7.43 -15.32
N GLU A 81 5.53 6.54 -14.61
CA GLU A 81 4.13 6.25 -14.84
C GLU A 81 3.43 5.90 -13.52
N SER A 82 2.17 6.28 -13.41
CA SER A 82 1.28 5.91 -12.30
C SER A 82 -0.11 5.63 -12.86
N PHE A 83 -0.67 4.46 -12.54
CA PHE A 83 -2.00 4.08 -13.00
C PHE A 83 -2.66 3.11 -12.04
N PHE A 84 -3.99 3.06 -12.06
CA PHE A 84 -4.74 2.08 -11.30
C PHE A 84 -5.11 0.87 -12.16
N SER A 85 -5.04 -0.31 -11.57
CA SER A 85 -5.47 -1.57 -12.19
C SER A 85 -5.74 -2.64 -11.15
N ASP A 86 -6.68 -3.52 -11.41
CA ASP A 86 -6.95 -4.73 -10.60
C ASP A 86 -7.65 -5.85 -11.42
N GLY A 87 -7.84 -5.63 -12.74
CA GLY A 87 -8.55 -6.53 -13.64
C GLY A 87 -10.08 -6.50 -13.57
N GLU A 88 -10.69 -5.92 -12.53
CA GLU A 88 -12.14 -5.92 -12.30
C GLU A 88 -12.72 -4.51 -12.19
N SER A 89 -12.36 -3.76 -11.17
CA SER A 89 -12.82 -2.38 -10.91
C SER A 89 -11.87 -1.30 -11.46
N GLY A 90 -10.63 -1.68 -11.77
CA GLY A 90 -9.57 -0.78 -12.21
C GLY A 90 -9.07 0.18 -11.14
N ASN A 91 -9.32 -0.06 -9.85
CA ASN A 91 -9.02 0.92 -8.78
C ASN A 91 -8.50 0.33 -7.46
N LEU A 92 -8.26 -0.98 -7.37
CA LEU A 92 -7.75 -1.62 -6.14
C LEU A 92 -6.24 -1.80 -6.11
N GLY A 93 -5.53 -1.62 -7.22
CA GLY A 93 -4.09 -1.59 -7.25
C GLY A 93 -3.61 -0.28 -7.85
N LEU A 94 -2.74 0.44 -7.14
CA LEU A 94 -1.95 1.53 -7.70
C LEU A 94 -0.63 0.94 -8.18
N TYR A 95 -0.35 1.07 -9.47
CA TYR A 95 0.90 0.64 -10.09
C TYR A 95 1.76 1.85 -10.39
N GLN A 96 3.06 1.73 -10.16
CA GLN A 96 4.03 2.74 -10.56
C GLN A 96 5.25 2.12 -11.21
N VAL A 97 5.81 2.86 -12.17
CA VAL A 97 7.08 2.55 -12.84
C VAL A 97 8.09 3.61 -12.42
N TRP A 98 9.15 3.18 -11.72
CA TRP A 98 10.20 4.06 -11.18
C TRP A 98 11.52 3.80 -11.91
N GLU A 99 12.29 4.86 -12.20
CA GLU A 99 13.57 4.81 -12.93
C GLU A 99 14.63 5.72 -12.30
#